data_AF-A0A2V9L3I8-F1
#
_entry.id   AF-A0A2V9L3I8-F1
#
_cell.length_a   1.000
_cell.length_b   1.000
_cell.length_c   1.000
_cell.angle_alpha   90.00
_cell.angle_beta   90.00
_cell.angle_gamma   90.00
#
_symmetry.space_group_name_H-M   'P 1'
#
loop_
_entity.id
_entity.type
_entity.pdbx_description
1 polymer ?
#
loop_
_entity_poly.entity_id
_entity_poly.type
_entity_poly.pdbx_seq_one_letter_code
_entity_poly.pdbx_strand_id
1 'polypeptide(L)'
;FRIEIGEIENTLLRVPGVREDAVVVTERADGSKHLVAFYSGQRPLDATALRERLGDSLPKYMVPTAFHWRESLPLTGNGKVDRKTLAALAAELDVAEQNHEEPSTATEHRLAAAWAQVLGIPKEQIGRRDQFFDLGGTSLSALKLAIALDRAVSFKDLFAQPILADQAELIDRRLGRGVPAAPVPVGSGRCGATRATAARRGEGRH
;
A
#
# COMPACT_ATOMS: atom_id res chain seq x y z
N PHE A 1 -0.10 23.68 5.84
CA PHE A 1 -1.27 23.85 4.94
C PHE A 1 -2.52 23.92 5.78
N ARG A 2 -3.48 24.75 5.37
CA ARG A 2 -4.80 24.84 6.00
C ARG A 2 -5.75 23.95 5.18
N ILE A 3 -6.50 23.08 5.86
CA ILE A 3 -7.50 22.22 5.22
C ILE A 3 -8.84 22.95 5.33
N GLU A 4 -9.49 23.17 4.20
CA GLU A 4 -10.81 23.80 4.15
C GLU A 4 -11.88 22.70 4.11
N ILE A 5 -12.36 22.29 5.29
CA ILE A 5 -13.35 21.22 5.44
C ILE A 5 -14.59 21.45 4.56
N GLY A 6 -15.06 22.70 4.48
CA GLY A 6 -16.24 23.03 3.68
C GLY A 6 -16.06 22.78 2.17
N GLU A 7 -14.83 22.77 1.65
CA GLU A 7 -14.55 22.43 0.24
C GLU A 7 -14.73 20.92 0.00
N ILE A 8 -14.30 20.11 0.96
CA ILE A 8 -14.45 18.64 0.93
C ILE A 8 -15.93 18.28 1.03
N GLU A 9 -16.65 18.86 2.00
CA GLU A 9 -18.09 18.68 2.21
C GLU A 9 -18.87 19.09 0.94
N ASN A 10 -18.60 20.28 0.37
CA ASN A 10 -19.25 20.72 -0.87
C ASN A 10 -18.99 19.81 -2.08
N THR A 11 -17.83 19.17 -2.13
CA THR A 11 -17.49 18.22 -3.21
C THR A 11 -18.24 16.90 -3.01
N LEU A 12 -18.32 16.44 -1.76
CA LEU A 12 -19.01 15.20 -1.40
C LEU A 12 -20.54 15.30 -1.62
N LEU A 13 -21.16 16.43 -1.28
CA LEU A 13 -22.57 16.73 -1.58
C LEU A 13 -22.92 16.66 -3.07
N ARG A 14 -21.95 16.87 -3.97
CA ARG A 14 -22.18 16.79 -5.43
C ARG A 14 -22.19 15.36 -5.95
N VAL A 15 -21.79 14.38 -5.15
CA VAL A 15 -21.80 12.97 -5.55
C VAL A 15 -23.25 12.46 -5.56
N PRO A 16 -23.74 11.92 -6.69
CA PRO A 16 -25.09 11.35 -6.74
C PRO A 16 -25.29 10.25 -5.69
N GLY A 17 -26.32 10.43 -4.85
CA GLY A 17 -26.66 9.48 -3.78
C GLY A 17 -26.33 9.99 -2.37
N VAL A 18 -25.45 10.99 -2.25
CA VAL A 18 -25.20 11.71 -0.99
C VAL A 18 -26.32 12.71 -0.74
N ARG A 19 -26.84 12.76 0.48
CA ARG A 19 -27.90 13.70 0.92
C ARG A 19 -27.40 14.70 1.94
N GLU A 20 -26.65 14.23 2.91
CA GLU A 20 -25.96 15.03 3.92
C GLU A 20 -24.55 14.49 4.09
N ASP A 21 -23.62 15.34 4.51
CA ASP A 21 -22.29 14.91 4.92
C ASP A 21 -21.73 15.76 6.05
N ALA A 22 -20.66 15.24 6.65
CA ALA A 22 -19.77 15.98 7.51
C ALA A 22 -18.39 15.33 7.48
N VAL A 23 -17.36 16.18 7.44
CA VAL A 23 -15.97 15.72 7.50
C VAL A 23 -15.37 16.12 8.85
N VAL A 24 -14.73 15.16 9.51
CA VAL A 24 -14.05 15.36 10.79
C VAL A 24 -12.57 15.02 10.65
N VAL A 25 -11.75 15.72 11.44
CA VAL A 25 -10.34 15.38 11.61
C VAL A 25 -10.22 14.54 12.87
N THR A 26 -9.59 13.38 12.74
CA THR A 26 -9.33 12.44 13.82
C THR A 26 -7.82 12.15 13.86
N GLU A 27 -7.38 11.49 14.91
CA GLU A 27 -5.98 11.14 15.16
C GLU A 27 -5.87 9.61 15.24
N ARG A 28 -4.96 9.04 14.47
CA ARG A 28 -4.62 7.61 14.52
C ARG A 28 -3.82 7.28 15.77
N ALA A 29 -3.68 5.99 16.07
CA ALA A 29 -2.88 5.50 17.18
C ALA A 29 -1.40 5.95 17.13
N ASP A 30 -0.86 6.23 15.94
CA ASP A 30 0.49 6.75 15.75
C ASP A 30 0.62 8.28 15.95
N GLY A 31 -0.48 8.96 16.31
CA GLY A 31 -0.56 10.41 16.47
C GLY A 31 -0.72 11.18 15.15
N SER A 32 -0.80 10.50 14.00
CA SER A 32 -1.04 11.14 12.71
C SER A 32 -2.51 11.55 12.58
N LYS A 33 -2.76 12.72 11.98
CA LYS A 33 -4.13 13.19 11.73
C LYS A 33 -4.62 12.77 10.36
N HIS A 34 -5.88 12.36 10.27
CA HIS A 34 -6.54 12.07 9.00
C HIS A 34 -7.98 12.58 8.97
N LEU A 35 -8.52 12.58 7.75
CA LEU A 35 -9.87 13.01 7.44
C LEU A 35 -10.79 11.80 7.32
N VAL A 36 -11.90 11.85 8.05
CA VAL A 36 -12.99 10.86 7.99
C VAL A 36 -14.25 11.57 7.53
N ALA A 37 -14.88 11.03 6.49
CA ALA A 37 -16.13 11.55 5.97
C ALA A 37 -17.31 10.68 6.39
N PHE A 38 -18.30 11.29 7.02
CA PHE A 38 -19.62 10.68 7.22
C PHE A 38 -20.58 11.21 6.17
N TYR A 39 -21.44 10.35 5.66
CA TYR A 39 -22.48 10.75 4.72
C TYR A 39 -23.76 9.97 4.91
N SER A 40 -24.89 10.58 4.55
CA SER A 40 -26.19 9.94 4.49
C SER A 40 -26.69 9.81 3.05
N GLY A 41 -27.55 8.83 2.81
CA GLY A 41 -28.07 8.49 1.49
C GLY A 41 -29.00 7.29 1.56
N GLN A 42 -29.68 6.96 0.46
CA GLN A 42 -30.60 5.79 0.44
C GLN A 42 -29.89 4.46 0.72
N ARG A 43 -28.60 4.37 0.37
CA ARG A 43 -27.77 3.20 0.54
C ARG A 43 -26.29 3.60 0.61
N PRO A 44 -25.42 2.76 1.18
CA PRO A 44 -23.98 2.93 1.07
C PRO A 44 -23.52 3.02 -0.39
N LEU A 45 -22.53 3.87 -0.61
CA LEU A 45 -21.78 4.00 -1.85
C LEU A 45 -20.41 3.34 -1.70
N ASP A 46 -19.80 2.95 -2.80
CA ASP A 46 -18.44 2.43 -2.81
C ASP A 46 -17.44 3.53 -2.41
N ALA A 47 -16.65 3.25 -1.38
CA ALA A 47 -15.63 4.17 -0.86
C ALA A 47 -14.52 4.46 -1.88
N THR A 48 -14.18 3.50 -2.75
CA THR A 48 -13.17 3.71 -3.80
C THR A 48 -13.66 4.72 -4.83
N ALA A 49 -14.88 4.52 -5.34
CA ALA A 49 -15.51 5.47 -6.25
C ALA A 49 -15.70 6.88 -5.65
N LEU A 50 -16.00 6.97 -4.35
CA LEU A 50 -16.05 8.26 -3.64
C LEU A 50 -14.69 8.95 -3.63
N ARG A 51 -13.64 8.21 -3.27
CA ARG A 51 -12.26 8.72 -3.23
C ARG A 51 -11.79 9.23 -4.60
N GLU A 52 -12.07 8.47 -5.66
CA GLU A 52 -11.74 8.86 -7.04
C GLU A 52 -12.45 10.17 -7.44
N ARG A 53 -13.77 10.25 -7.22
CA ARG A 53 -14.55 11.45 -7.54
C ARG A 53 -14.07 12.69 -6.79
N LEU A 54 -13.72 12.54 -5.52
CA LEU A 54 -13.17 13.65 -4.74
C LEU A 54 -11.77 14.03 -5.26
N GLY A 55 -10.95 13.05 -5.63
CA GLY A 55 -9.61 13.25 -6.20
C GLY A 55 -9.59 13.96 -7.57
N ASP A 56 -10.69 13.93 -8.33
CA ASP A 56 -10.81 14.68 -9.58
C ASP A 56 -10.85 16.20 -9.37
N SER A 57 -11.29 16.65 -8.19
CA SER A 57 -11.51 18.07 -7.88
C SER A 57 -10.66 18.59 -6.72
N LEU A 58 -10.17 17.70 -5.85
CA LEU A 58 -9.43 18.05 -4.65
C LEU A 58 -7.99 17.56 -4.69
N PRO A 59 -7.02 18.31 -4.14
CA PRO A 59 -5.69 17.80 -3.89
C PRO A 59 -5.72 16.52 -3.03
N LYS A 60 -4.81 15.57 -3.29
CA LYS A 60 -4.78 14.25 -2.61
C LYS A 60 -4.85 14.34 -1.08
N TYR A 61 -4.21 15.34 -0.47
CA TYR A 61 -4.20 15.51 0.99
C TYR A 61 -5.51 16.02 1.60
N MET A 62 -6.47 16.48 0.78
CA MET A 62 -7.82 16.87 1.20
C MET A 62 -8.84 15.74 1.02
N VAL A 63 -8.46 14.65 0.35
CA VAL A 63 -9.37 13.51 0.14
C VAL A 63 -9.43 12.67 1.42
N PRO A 64 -10.62 12.45 2.00
CA PRO A 64 -10.79 11.58 3.17
C PRO A 64 -10.25 10.18 2.94
N THR A 65 -9.63 9.60 3.97
CA THR A 65 -9.09 8.23 3.89
C THR A 65 -10.15 7.18 4.25
N ALA A 66 -11.16 7.57 5.05
CA ALA A 66 -12.29 6.71 5.41
C ALA A 66 -13.63 7.39 5.13
N PHE A 67 -14.62 6.58 4.75
CA PHE A 67 -15.98 6.99 4.41
C PHE A 67 -16.99 6.09 5.13
N HIS A 68 -17.84 6.68 5.97
CA HIS A 68 -18.85 5.93 6.71
C HIS A 68 -20.26 6.40 6.33
N TRP A 69 -21.03 5.48 5.77
CA TRP A 69 -22.45 5.71 5.50
C TRP A 69 -23.28 5.61 6.78
N ARG A 70 -24.31 6.45 6.86
CA ARG A 70 -25.34 6.42 7.91
C ARG A 70 -26.72 6.63 7.30
N GLU A 71 -27.74 6.07 7.94
CA GLU A 71 -29.14 6.38 7.56
C GLU A 71 -29.47 7.87 7.77
N SER A 72 -28.91 8.47 8.83
CA SER A 72 -28.95 9.91 9.11
C SER A 72 -27.72 10.33 9.92
N LEU A 73 -27.32 11.59 9.79
CA LEU A 73 -26.24 12.14 10.61
C LEU A 73 -26.79 12.62 11.97
N PRO A 74 -26.04 12.44 13.07
CA PRO A 74 -26.46 12.95 14.37
C PRO A 74 -26.57 14.47 14.32
N LEU A 75 -27.63 15.01 14.92
CA LEU A 75 -27.89 16.44 14.99
C LEU A 75 -27.78 16.93 16.44
N THR A 76 -27.32 18.16 16.61
CA THR A 76 -27.40 18.92 17.86
C THR A 76 -28.86 19.28 18.17
N GLY A 77 -29.13 19.74 19.40
CA GLY A 77 -30.47 20.24 19.79
C GLY A 77 -31.00 21.39 18.91
N ASN A 78 -30.14 22.04 18.13
CA ASN A 78 -30.50 23.10 17.18
C ASN A 78 -30.66 22.59 15.73
N GLY A 79 -30.68 21.28 15.50
CA GLY A 79 -30.88 20.67 14.18
C GLY A 79 -29.68 20.75 13.22
N LYS A 80 -28.51 21.20 13.69
CA LYS A 80 -27.25 21.17 12.91
C LYS A 80 -26.51 19.86 13.15
N VAL A 81 -25.76 19.37 12.16
CA VAL A 81 -24.91 18.17 12.31
C VAL A 81 -23.98 18.30 13.53
N ASP A 82 -24.05 17.31 14.40
CA ASP A 82 -23.24 17.20 15.61
C ASP A 82 -21.88 16.58 15.31
N ARG A 83 -20.95 17.45 14.88
CA ARG A 83 -19.56 17.07 14.58
C ARG A 83 -18.82 16.51 15.80
N LYS A 84 -19.22 16.86 17.03
CA LYS A 84 -18.56 16.34 18.24
C LYS A 84 -18.87 14.86 18.42
N THR A 85 -20.15 14.50 18.23
CA THR A 85 -20.58 13.10 18.25
C THR A 85 -19.94 12.31 17.10
N LEU A 86 -19.87 12.89 15.91
CA LEU A 86 -19.19 12.25 14.77
C LEU A 86 -17.69 12.06 14.98
N ALA A 87 -17.00 13.01 15.62
CA ALA A 87 -15.58 12.86 15.92
C ALA A 87 -15.31 11.74 16.94
N ALA A 88 -16.16 11.60 17.96
CA ALA A 88 -16.08 10.48 18.90
C ALA A 88 -16.34 9.14 18.20
N LEU A 89 -17.36 9.07 17.34
CA LEU A 89 -17.65 7.88 16.55
C LEU A 89 -16.50 7.54 15.59
N ALA A 90 -15.88 8.54 14.96
CA ALA A 90 -14.72 8.33 14.10
C ALA A 90 -13.55 7.72 14.88
N ALA A 91 -13.27 8.20 16.09
CA ALA A 91 -12.22 7.62 16.92
C ALA A 91 -12.51 6.16 17.31
N GLU A 92 -13.77 5.82 17.63
CA GLU A 92 -14.17 4.42 17.89
C GLU A 92 -14.06 3.54 16.65
N LEU A 93 -14.48 4.04 15.49
CA LEU A 93 -14.38 3.35 14.21
C LEU A 93 -12.94 3.19 13.76
N ASP A 94 -12.09 4.21 13.98
CA ASP A 94 -10.65 4.12 13.75
C ASP A 94 -10.06 3.03 14.64
N VAL A 95 -10.43 2.94 15.93
CA VAL A 95 -9.98 1.84 16.80
C VAL A 95 -10.48 0.49 16.31
N ALA A 96 -11.70 0.41 15.77
CA ALA A 96 -12.25 -0.83 15.22
C ALA A 96 -11.61 -1.23 13.87
N GLU A 97 -11.27 -0.27 13.01
CA GLU A 97 -10.48 -0.47 11.78
C GLU A 97 -8.99 -0.70 12.10
N GLN A 98 -8.49 -0.13 13.19
CA GLN A 98 -7.19 -0.39 13.84
C GLN A 98 -7.20 -1.62 14.75
N ASN A 99 -8.30 -2.38 14.78
CA ASN A 99 -8.18 -3.83 14.85
C ASN A 99 -7.68 -4.38 13.50
N HIS A 100 -6.89 -3.56 12.77
CA HIS A 100 -5.62 -3.90 12.14
C HIS A 100 -5.57 -5.38 11.91
N GLU A 101 -6.22 -5.79 10.83
CA GLU A 101 -6.18 -7.19 10.47
C GLU A 101 -4.71 -7.49 10.22
N GLU A 102 -4.08 -8.15 11.19
CA GLU A 102 -2.66 -8.38 11.16
C GLU A 102 -2.35 -9.18 9.90
N PRO A 103 -1.17 -8.96 9.28
CA PRO A 103 -0.63 -9.91 8.33
C PRO A 103 -0.86 -11.34 8.85
N SER A 104 -1.53 -12.15 8.06
CA SER A 104 -2.06 -13.45 8.47
C SER A 104 -1.29 -14.61 7.84
N THR A 105 -0.80 -14.41 6.61
CA THR A 105 -0.01 -15.40 5.87
C THR A 105 1.48 -15.15 6.00
N ALA A 106 2.32 -16.16 5.78
CA ALA A 106 3.78 -16.01 5.82
C ALA A 106 4.29 -14.95 4.82
N THR A 107 3.64 -14.85 3.65
CA THR A 107 3.96 -13.86 2.63
C THR A 107 3.52 -12.46 3.03
N GLU A 108 2.32 -12.32 3.61
CA GLU A 108 1.87 -11.05 4.20
C GLU A 108 2.86 -10.56 5.27
N HIS A 109 3.32 -11.43 6.17
CA HIS A 109 4.30 -11.08 7.21
C HIS A 109 5.66 -10.64 6.66
N ARG A 110 6.17 -11.34 5.63
CA ARG A 110 7.42 -10.96 4.95
C ARG A 110 7.28 -9.62 4.25
N LEU A 111 6.15 -9.40 3.57
CA LEU A 111 5.86 -8.17 2.86
C LEU A 111 5.74 -6.99 3.83
N ALA A 112 5.02 -7.16 4.95
CA ALA A 112 4.92 -6.15 6.01
C ALA A 112 6.30 -5.78 6.57
N ALA A 113 7.19 -6.76 6.80
CA ALA A 113 8.54 -6.49 7.26
C ALA A 113 9.36 -5.67 6.23
N ALA A 114 9.21 -5.96 4.94
CA ALA A 114 9.86 -5.21 3.87
C ALA A 114 9.30 -3.78 3.76
N TRP A 115 7.98 -3.60 3.90
CA TRP A 115 7.34 -2.29 3.95
C TRP A 115 7.85 -1.47 5.14
N ALA A 116 7.89 -2.05 6.34
CA ALA A 116 8.38 -1.39 7.55
C ALA A 116 9.81 -0.83 7.36
N GLN A 117 10.71 -1.65 6.81
CA GLN A 117 12.09 -1.23 6.55
C GLN A 117 12.19 -0.08 5.53
N VAL A 118 11.36 -0.13 4.48
CA VAL A 118 11.41 0.82 3.37
C VAL A 118 10.72 2.15 3.72
N LEU A 119 9.64 2.09 4.50
CA LEU A 119 8.86 3.25 4.95
C LEU A 119 9.44 3.87 6.22
N GLY A 120 10.23 3.11 6.98
CA GLY A 120 10.80 3.58 8.25
C GLY A 120 9.78 3.64 9.39
N ILE A 121 8.75 2.79 9.34
CA ILE A 121 7.69 2.72 10.36
C ILE A 121 7.75 1.37 11.09
N PRO A 122 7.25 1.26 12.34
CA PRO A 122 7.12 -0.01 13.05
C PRO A 122 6.27 -1.01 12.27
N LYS A 123 6.65 -2.30 12.29
CA LYS A 123 5.92 -3.35 11.56
C LYS A 123 4.49 -3.52 12.09
N GLU A 124 4.30 -3.27 13.37
CA GLU A 124 3.03 -3.36 14.09
C GLU A 124 2.01 -2.33 13.58
N GLN A 125 2.48 -1.28 12.88
CA GLN A 125 1.63 -0.29 12.22
C GLN A 125 1.23 -0.68 10.80
N ILE A 126 1.58 -1.89 10.32
CA ILE A 126 1.30 -2.35 8.96
C ILE A 126 0.31 -3.52 8.97
N GLY A 127 -0.88 -3.27 8.48
CA GLY A 127 -2.02 -4.17 8.44
C GLY A 127 -2.15 -4.79 7.06
N ARG A 128 -2.84 -5.92 6.99
CA ARG A 128 -3.02 -6.64 5.71
C ARG A 128 -3.87 -5.88 4.70
N ARG A 129 -4.71 -4.95 5.16
CA ARG A 129 -5.56 -4.11 4.29
C ARG A 129 -4.96 -2.74 4.00
N ASP A 130 -3.79 -2.45 4.54
CA ASP A 130 -3.16 -1.14 4.36
C ASP A 130 -2.64 -0.94 2.95
N GLN A 131 -2.69 0.32 2.52
CA GLN A 131 -2.15 0.74 1.23
C GLN A 131 -0.75 1.35 1.39
N PHE A 132 0.19 0.89 0.56
CA PHE A 132 1.59 1.30 0.63
C PHE A 132 1.78 2.84 0.57
N PHE A 133 1.00 3.51 -0.28
CA PHE A 133 1.10 4.95 -0.49
C PHE A 133 0.37 5.78 0.57
N ASP A 134 -0.57 5.18 1.30
CA ASP A 134 -1.26 5.85 2.39
C ASP A 134 -0.39 5.87 3.65
N LEU A 135 0.48 4.87 3.82
CA LEU A 135 1.52 4.79 4.85
C LEU A 135 2.80 5.62 4.53
N GLY A 136 2.71 6.58 3.61
CA GLY A 136 3.84 7.44 3.24
C GLY A 136 4.77 6.88 2.15
N GLY A 137 4.34 5.83 1.44
CA GLY A 137 5.03 5.32 0.26
C GLY A 137 5.21 6.38 -0.84
N THR A 138 6.36 6.34 -1.50
CA THR A 138 6.73 7.19 -2.65
C THR A 138 7.26 6.31 -3.78
N SER A 139 7.47 6.87 -4.98
CA SER A 139 8.08 6.11 -6.08
C SER A 139 9.48 5.58 -5.74
N LEU A 140 10.27 6.33 -4.97
CA LEU A 140 11.60 5.90 -4.54
C LEU A 140 11.51 4.75 -3.52
N SER A 141 10.58 4.83 -2.58
CA SER A 141 10.40 3.75 -1.61
C SER A 141 9.80 2.50 -2.28
N ALA A 142 8.88 2.64 -3.23
CA ALA A 142 8.39 1.54 -4.06
C ALA A 142 9.51 0.86 -4.86
N LEU A 143 10.45 1.63 -5.42
CA LEU A 143 11.61 1.07 -6.10
C LEU A 143 12.52 0.29 -5.13
N LYS A 144 12.78 0.84 -3.94
CA LYS A 144 13.56 0.16 -2.88
C LYS A 144 12.88 -1.14 -2.46
N LEU A 145 11.56 -1.15 -2.33
CA LEU A 145 10.78 -2.33 -1.99
C LEU A 145 10.90 -3.42 -3.07
N ALA A 146 10.78 -3.06 -4.35
CA ALA A 146 10.94 -4.01 -5.45
C ALA A 146 12.34 -4.65 -5.47
N ILE A 147 13.39 -3.89 -5.10
CA ILE A 147 14.75 -4.42 -4.95
C ILE A 147 14.85 -5.34 -3.73
N ALA A 148 14.31 -4.95 -2.58
CA ALA A 148 14.35 -5.74 -1.34
C ALA A 148 13.62 -7.09 -1.47
N LEU A 149 12.62 -7.17 -2.35
CA LEU A 149 11.86 -8.39 -2.65
C LEU A 149 12.44 -9.19 -3.84
N ASP A 150 13.67 -8.90 -4.28
CA ASP A 150 14.32 -9.55 -5.43
C ASP A 150 13.43 -9.57 -6.69
N ARG A 151 12.72 -8.46 -6.95
CA ARG A 151 11.80 -8.28 -8.07
C ARG A 151 10.60 -9.25 -8.10
N ALA A 152 10.29 -9.94 -7.00
CA ALA A 152 9.06 -10.74 -6.87
C ALA A 152 7.79 -9.90 -7.15
N VAL A 153 7.87 -8.61 -6.84
CA VAL A 153 6.87 -7.58 -7.17
C VAL A 153 7.51 -6.54 -8.08
N SER A 154 6.89 -6.27 -9.23
CA SER A 154 7.33 -5.19 -10.11
C SER A 154 6.77 -3.85 -9.62
N PHE A 155 7.42 -2.76 -10.03
CA PHE A 155 6.91 -1.41 -9.78
C PHE A 155 5.47 -1.23 -10.29
N LYS A 156 5.11 -1.84 -11.43
CA LYS A 156 3.74 -1.81 -11.98
C LYS A 156 2.73 -2.49 -11.05
N ASP A 157 3.14 -3.59 -10.41
CA ASP A 157 2.26 -4.36 -9.52
C ASP A 157 1.95 -3.60 -8.23
N LEU A 158 2.93 -2.88 -7.66
CA LEU A 158 2.75 -2.05 -6.47
C LEU A 158 1.69 -0.95 -6.67
N PHE A 159 1.57 -0.43 -7.90
CA PHE A 159 0.54 0.55 -8.25
C PHE A 159 -0.80 -0.08 -8.61
N ALA A 160 -0.79 -1.26 -9.23
CA ALA A 160 -2.01 -1.96 -9.62
C ALA A 160 -2.76 -2.58 -8.43
N GLN A 161 -2.03 -2.94 -7.37
CA GLN A 161 -2.58 -3.53 -6.15
C GLN A 161 -1.94 -2.85 -4.94
N PRO A 162 -2.50 -1.72 -4.47
CA PRO A 162 -1.86 -0.94 -3.42
C PRO A 162 -1.94 -1.60 -2.04
N ILE A 163 -2.81 -2.61 -1.87
CA ILE A 163 -3.11 -3.29 -0.60
C ILE A 163 -2.13 -4.45 -0.32
N LEU A 164 -1.67 -4.57 0.93
CA LEU A 164 -0.69 -5.58 1.34
C LEU A 164 -1.12 -7.02 1.04
N ALA A 165 -2.36 -7.40 1.40
CA ALA A 165 -2.88 -8.75 1.17
C ALA A 165 -2.94 -9.10 -0.32
N ASP A 166 -3.37 -8.17 -1.17
CA ASP A 166 -3.45 -8.37 -2.63
C ASP A 166 -2.06 -8.59 -3.23
N GLN A 167 -1.08 -7.79 -2.79
CA GLN A 167 0.32 -7.96 -3.21
C GLN A 167 0.89 -9.31 -2.75
N ALA A 168 0.61 -9.73 -1.51
CA ALA A 168 1.03 -11.03 -1.01
C ALA A 168 0.44 -12.18 -1.84
N GLU A 169 -0.84 -12.10 -2.20
CA GLU A 169 -1.49 -13.08 -3.07
C GLU A 169 -0.86 -13.12 -4.47
N LEU A 170 -0.48 -11.96 -5.02
CA LEU A 170 0.23 -11.90 -6.30
C LEU A 170 1.61 -12.57 -6.24
N ILE A 171 2.36 -12.32 -5.15
CA ILE A 171 3.66 -12.97 -4.91
C ILE A 171 3.47 -14.49 -4.82
N ASP A 172 2.49 -14.95 -4.05
CA ASP A 172 2.21 -16.38 -3.86
C ASP A 172 1.81 -17.04 -5.18
N ARG A 173 0.98 -16.40 -6.02
CA ARG A 173 0.63 -16.91 -7.36
C ARG A 173 1.84 -17.02 -8.28
N ARG A 174 2.81 -16.13 -8.18
CA ARG A 174 4.03 -16.16 -9.01
C ARG A 174 5.02 -17.22 -8.55
N LEU A 175 5.21 -17.33 -7.24
CA LEU A 175 6.08 -18.35 -6.64
C LEU A 175 5.49 -19.77 -6.82
N GLY A 176 4.17 -19.92 -6.70
CA GLY A 176 3.46 -21.18 -6.92
C GLY A 176 3.39 -21.63 -8.39
N ARG A 177 3.61 -20.73 -9.35
CA ARG A 177 3.67 -21.07 -10.79
C ARG A 177 5.04 -21.53 -11.27
N GLY A 178 6.08 -21.47 -10.43
CA GLY A 178 7.44 -21.84 -10.78
C GLY A 178 8.04 -20.91 -11.83
N VAL A 179 9.10 -20.19 -11.47
CA VAL A 179 9.93 -19.51 -12.47
C VAL A 179 10.56 -20.61 -13.34
N PRO A 180 10.33 -20.69 -14.66
CA PRO A 180 11.17 -21.53 -15.49
C PRO A 180 12.58 -20.93 -15.40
N ALA A 181 13.49 -21.68 -14.78
CA ALA A 181 14.88 -21.29 -14.66
C ALA A 181 15.41 -20.92 -16.06
N ALA A 182 15.70 -19.64 -16.29
CA ALA A 182 16.36 -19.22 -17.51
C ALA A 182 17.73 -19.92 -17.56
N PRO A 183 18.09 -20.58 -18.67
CA PRO A 183 19.38 -21.25 -18.76
C PRO A 183 20.49 -20.19 -18.72
N VAL A 184 21.37 -20.31 -17.73
CA VAL A 184 22.62 -19.55 -17.65
C VAL A 184 23.46 -19.90 -18.89
N PRO A 185 23.89 -18.94 -19.72
CA PRO A 185 24.79 -19.26 -20.81
C PRO A 185 26.16 -19.60 -20.22
N VAL A 186 26.52 -20.89 -20.23
CA VAL A 186 27.89 -21.33 -19.95
C VAL A 186 28.77 -20.87 -21.11
N GLY A 187 29.50 -19.78 -20.88
CA GLY A 187 30.58 -19.35 -21.74
C GLY A 187 31.69 -20.39 -21.76
N SER A 188 31.77 -21.17 -22.84
CA SER A 188 32.90 -22.06 -23.12
C SER A 188 34.05 -21.23 -23.70
N GLY A 189 34.75 -20.51 -22.82
CA GLY A 189 36.04 -19.89 -23.13
C GLY A 189 37.15 -20.94 -23.13
N ARG A 190 37.53 -21.39 -24.33
CA ARG A 190 38.68 -22.28 -24.57
C ARG A 190 39.96 -21.66 -24.01
N CYS A 191 40.56 -22.28 -23.00
CA CYS A 191 41.94 -22.01 -22.62
C CYS A 191 42.85 -22.77 -23.60
N GLY A 192 43.59 -22.03 -24.43
CA GLY A 192 44.50 -22.56 -25.43
C GLY A 192 45.71 -23.24 -24.77
N ALA A 193 45.96 -24.48 -25.16
CA ALA A 193 47.17 -25.21 -24.81
C ALA A 193 48.37 -24.66 -25.61
N THR A 194 49.37 -24.10 -24.93
CA THR A 194 50.71 -23.93 -25.49
C THR A 194 51.48 -25.24 -25.39
N ARG A 195 51.71 -25.88 -26.54
CA ARG A 195 52.80 -26.85 -26.75
C ARG A 195 54.13 -26.10 -26.79
N ALA A 196 55.11 -26.58 -26.02
CA ALA A 196 56.52 -26.43 -26.37
C ALA A 196 57.24 -27.77 -26.13
N THR A 197 58.10 -28.08 -27.09
CA THR A 197 58.61 -29.37 -27.53
C THR A 197 59.86 -29.85 -26.78
N ALA A 198 59.88 -31.17 -26.53
CA ALA A 198 60.99 -32.13 -26.71
C ALA A 198 62.43 -31.78 -26.28
N ALA A 199 62.98 -32.57 -25.35
CA ALA A 199 64.31 -33.20 -25.49
C ALA A 199 64.49 -34.33 -24.45
N ARG A 200 64.39 -35.61 -24.88
CA ARG A 200 65.06 -36.74 -24.23
C ARG A 200 65.13 -37.97 -25.15
N ARG A 201 66.33 -38.25 -25.64
CA ARG A 201 66.97 -39.56 -25.91
C ARG A 201 68.48 -39.23 -25.89
N GLY A 202 69.41 -39.92 -25.23
CA GLY A 202 69.44 -41.29 -24.76
C GLY A 202 70.66 -41.98 -25.39
N GLU A 203 71.65 -42.31 -24.55
CA GLU A 203 72.67 -43.39 -24.68
C GLU A 203 73.99 -43.16 -25.46
N GLY A 204 75.11 -43.57 -24.81
CA GLY A 204 76.25 -44.18 -25.53
C GLY A 204 77.69 -43.90 -25.05
N ARG A 205 78.19 -44.70 -24.09
CA ARG A 205 79.57 -45.24 -23.89
C ARG A 205 80.84 -44.38 -24.19
N HIS A 206 81.71 -44.29 -23.19
CA HIS A 206 83.04 -44.94 -23.20
C HIS A 206 83.53 -45.19 -21.77
#